data_AF-B4M4E8-F1
#
_entry.id   AF-B4M4E8-F1
#
_cell.length_a   1.000
_cell.length_b   1.000
_cell.length_c   1.000
_cell.angle_alpha   90.00
_cell.angle_beta   90.00
_cell.angle_gamma   90.00
#
_symmetry.space_group_name_H-M   'P 1'
#
loop_
_entity.id
_entity.type
_entity.pdbx_description
1 polymer ?
#
loop_
_entity_poly.entity_id
_entity_poly.type
_entity_poly.pdbx_seq_one_letter_code
_entity_poly.pdbx_strand_id
1 'polypeptide(L)'
;MPCFMREKSLSHLPRRVKAPDRDVLAPKPVHPRALRFHGLFGMSYVRQHVMVDDRWTPNSLTEEFGGMSQLLARRAVFKRHETKANRQRYFLERKRLKLQCRDGRSKLQKILTGDNTHKIRNFLNNHWEMQRLYQRMPIHLVVDNISQRN
;
A
#
# COMPACT_ATOMS: atom_id res chain seq x y z
N MET A 1 -2.99 30.51 17.74
CA MET A 1 -2.69 30.70 16.29
C MET A 1 -1.79 31.92 16.19
N PRO A 2 -0.62 31.86 15.50
CA PRO A 2 -0.50 31.47 14.10
C PRO A 2 0.56 30.39 13.82
N CYS A 3 0.56 29.90 12.59
CA CYS A 3 1.41 28.86 12.02
C CYS A 3 2.47 29.54 11.14
N PHE A 4 3.77 29.29 11.36
CA PHE A 4 4.79 29.40 10.31
C PHE A 4 5.87 28.35 10.54
N MET A 5 6.06 27.53 9.50
CA MET A 5 7.12 26.54 9.35
C MET A 5 8.44 27.24 9.03
N ARG A 6 9.53 26.88 9.70
CA ARG A 6 10.89 27.11 9.22
C ARG A 6 11.78 25.90 9.52
N GLU A 7 12.08 25.20 8.41
CA GLU A 7 13.28 24.45 8.06
C GLU A 7 14.02 23.66 9.15
N LYS A 8 13.92 22.33 9.07
CA LYS A 8 14.97 21.42 9.58
C LYS A 8 15.87 21.04 8.41
N SER A 9 17.09 21.56 8.43
CA SER A 9 18.20 21.20 7.56
C SER A 9 18.49 19.70 7.62
N LEU A 10 18.21 18.98 6.54
CA LEU A 10 18.65 17.59 6.38
C LEU A 10 20.09 17.59 5.85
N SER A 11 21.05 17.49 6.76
CA SER A 11 22.39 17.00 6.47
C SER A 11 22.30 15.53 6.05
N HIS A 12 22.11 15.28 4.76
CA HIS A 12 22.29 13.96 4.17
C HIS A 12 23.52 13.97 3.27
N LEU A 13 24.65 13.57 3.86
CA LEU A 13 25.84 13.17 3.09
C LEU A 13 25.47 11.99 2.19
N PRO A 14 25.69 12.04 0.87
CA PRO A 14 25.56 10.86 0.03
C PRO A 14 26.80 9.96 0.25
N ARG A 15 26.55 8.76 0.77
CA ARG A 15 27.52 7.66 0.83
C ARG A 15 28.06 7.41 -0.58
N ARG A 16 29.36 7.66 -0.78
CA ARG A 16 30.07 7.44 -2.06
C ARG A 16 30.17 5.94 -2.32
N VAL A 17 29.18 5.39 -3.02
CA VAL A 17 29.25 4.03 -3.59
C VAL A 17 30.07 4.13 -4.88
N LYS A 18 31.22 3.45 -4.92
CA LYS A 18 32.01 3.26 -6.14
C LYS A 18 31.12 2.62 -7.21
N ALA A 19 30.90 3.32 -8.32
CA ALA A 19 30.16 2.78 -9.46
C ALA A 19 31.09 1.86 -10.28
N PRO A 20 30.62 0.68 -10.75
CA PRO A 20 31.29 -0.02 -11.81
C PRO A 20 31.08 0.75 -13.12
N ASP A 21 32.08 0.63 -13.99
CA ASP A 21 32.19 1.19 -15.34
C ASP A 21 30.82 1.26 -16.06
N ARG A 22 30.35 2.49 -16.33
CA ARG A 22 29.06 2.73 -16.99
C ARG A 22 29.32 3.29 -18.37
N ASP A 23 28.80 2.58 -19.38
CA ASP A 23 28.68 3.05 -20.76
C ASP A 23 28.18 4.49 -20.81
N VAL A 24 29.04 5.41 -21.28
CA VAL A 24 28.78 6.85 -21.35
C VAL A 24 27.60 7.17 -22.29
N LEU A 25 27.22 6.23 -23.15
CA LEU A 25 26.11 6.34 -24.10
C LEU A 25 24.78 5.76 -23.57
N ALA A 26 24.77 5.07 -22.41
CA ALA A 26 23.55 4.48 -21.89
C ALA A 26 22.65 5.57 -21.24
N PRO A 27 21.41 5.77 -21.71
CA PRO A 27 20.51 6.74 -21.10
C PRO A 27 20.28 6.40 -19.62
N LYS A 28 20.49 7.39 -18.74
CA LYS A 28 20.33 7.22 -17.29
C LYS A 28 18.92 6.71 -16.99
N PRO A 29 18.75 5.67 -16.14
CA PRO A 29 17.44 5.20 -15.75
C PRO A 29 16.68 6.31 -15.02
N VAL A 30 15.71 6.92 -15.71
CA VAL A 30 14.84 7.95 -15.15
C VAL A 30 13.90 7.25 -14.16
N HIS A 31 14.10 7.51 -12.87
CA HIS A 31 13.23 6.95 -11.84
C HIS A 31 11.84 7.59 -12.01
N PRO A 32 10.74 6.81 -11.98
CA PRO A 32 9.40 7.37 -12.07
C PRO A 32 9.16 8.31 -10.89
N ARG A 33 9.15 9.63 -11.16
CA ARG A 33 8.75 10.64 -10.17
C ARG A 33 7.26 10.48 -9.89
N ALA A 34 6.86 10.72 -8.64
CA ALA A 34 5.44 10.75 -8.28
C ALA A 34 4.67 11.72 -9.21
N LEU A 35 3.50 11.31 -9.71
CA LEU A 35 2.69 12.04 -10.72
C LEU A 35 2.43 13.51 -10.38
N ARG A 36 2.42 13.87 -9.08
CA ARG A 36 2.30 15.25 -8.60
C ARG A 36 3.43 16.20 -9.03
N PHE A 37 4.60 15.67 -9.42
CA PHE A 37 5.76 16.43 -9.89
C PHE A 37 5.93 16.37 -11.42
N HIS A 38 4.98 15.78 -12.13
CA HIS A 38 4.97 15.74 -13.58
C HIS A 38 4.34 17.03 -14.11
N GLY A 39 5.01 17.74 -15.03
CA GLY A 39 4.55 19.04 -15.56
C GLY A 39 3.12 19.01 -16.11
N LEU A 40 2.70 17.88 -16.70
CA LEU A 40 1.30 17.69 -17.16
C LEU A 40 0.30 17.21 -16.09
N PHE A 41 0.73 16.62 -14.96
CA PHE A 41 -0.18 15.91 -14.03
C PHE A 41 -0.20 16.47 -12.60
N GLY A 42 0.60 17.48 -12.28
CA GLY A 42 0.46 18.24 -11.05
C GLY A 42 -0.77 19.15 -11.11
N MET A 43 -1.82 18.86 -10.33
CA MET A 43 -3.05 19.67 -10.29
C MET A 43 -2.81 21.16 -9.98
N SER A 44 -1.71 21.52 -9.32
CA SER A 44 -1.33 22.91 -9.04
C SER A 44 -0.58 23.61 -10.19
N TYR A 45 -0.10 22.86 -11.19
CA TYR A 45 0.64 23.38 -12.35
C TYR A 45 -0.24 23.63 -13.58
N VAL A 46 -1.52 23.22 -13.57
CA VAL A 46 -2.44 23.44 -14.70
C VAL A 46 -2.72 24.94 -14.94
N ARG A 47 -2.40 25.81 -13.98
CA ARG A 47 -2.41 27.28 -14.19
C ARG A 47 -1.23 27.82 -15.03
N GLN A 48 -0.20 27.02 -15.33
CA GLN A 48 1.08 27.53 -15.87
C GLN A 48 1.39 27.23 -17.35
N HIS A 49 0.45 26.71 -18.15
CA HIS A 49 0.68 26.49 -19.59
C HIS A 49 -0.27 27.25 -20.51
N VAL A 50 -0.80 28.39 -20.08
CA VAL A 50 -1.32 29.39 -21.03
C VAL A 50 -0.25 30.47 -21.14
N MET A 51 0.72 30.24 -22.03
CA MET A 51 1.73 31.22 -22.41
C MET A 51 1.06 32.32 -23.25
N VAL A 52 0.24 33.20 -22.67
CA VAL A 52 -0.38 34.28 -23.46
C VAL A 52 0.73 35.19 -23.99
N ASP A 53 1.00 35.13 -25.29
CA ASP A 53 1.89 36.03 -26.01
C ASP A 53 1.02 37.03 -26.79
N ASP A 54 1.36 38.31 -26.71
CA ASP A 54 0.65 39.40 -27.40
C ASP A 54 0.69 39.23 -28.93
N ARG A 55 1.56 38.37 -29.45
CA ARG A 55 1.68 38.01 -30.87
C ARG A 55 0.82 36.82 -31.29
N TRP A 56 0.01 36.28 -30.41
CA TRP A 56 -0.84 35.15 -30.74
C TRP A 56 -1.86 35.48 -31.81
N THR A 57 -1.85 34.68 -32.87
CA THR A 57 -2.91 34.72 -33.88
C THR A 57 -4.12 33.91 -33.38
N PRO A 58 -5.34 34.24 -33.84
CA PRO A 58 -6.52 33.41 -33.56
C PRO A 58 -6.33 31.92 -33.92
N ASN A 59 -5.50 31.62 -34.92
CA ASN A 59 -5.16 30.25 -35.30
C ASN A 59 -4.29 29.57 -34.24
N SER A 60 -3.28 30.26 -33.70
CA SER A 60 -2.42 29.76 -32.61
C SER A 60 -3.25 29.39 -31.38
N LEU A 61 -4.23 30.22 -31.02
CA LEU A 61 -5.17 29.93 -29.94
C LEU A 61 -6.01 28.67 -30.23
N THR A 62 -6.53 28.56 -31.45
CA THR A 62 -7.39 27.45 -31.86
C THR A 62 -6.63 26.12 -31.83
N GLU A 63 -5.36 26.12 -32.24
CA GLU A 63 -4.49 24.95 -32.20
C GLU A 63 -4.20 24.50 -30.76
N GLU A 64 -3.82 25.42 -29.88
CA GLU A 64 -3.55 25.12 -28.46
C GLU A 64 -4.79 24.57 -27.74
N PHE A 65 -5.94 25.24 -27.89
CA PHE A 65 -7.19 24.77 -27.29
C PHE A 65 -7.67 23.45 -27.91
N GLY A 66 -7.43 23.24 -29.21
CA GLY A 66 -7.67 21.96 -29.87
C GLY A 66 -6.82 20.83 -29.28
N GLY A 67 -5.53 21.06 -29.11
CA GLY A 67 -4.58 20.12 -28.50
C GLY A 67 -4.97 19.76 -27.06
N MET A 68 -5.32 20.77 -26.25
CA MET A 68 -5.81 20.54 -24.88
C MET A 68 -7.10 19.72 -24.85
N SER A 69 -8.04 19.99 -25.74
CA SER A 69 -9.30 19.23 -25.84
C SER A 69 -9.04 17.75 -26.18
N GLN A 70 -8.13 17.49 -27.12
CA GLN A 70 -7.72 16.12 -27.46
C GLN A 70 -7.04 15.40 -26.29
N LEU A 71 -6.17 16.09 -25.54
CA LEU A 71 -5.53 15.52 -24.34
C LEU A 71 -6.55 15.17 -23.26
N LEU A 72 -7.53 16.06 -23.01
CA LEU A 72 -8.61 15.81 -22.06
C LEU A 72 -9.49 14.63 -22.49
N ALA A 73 -9.80 14.52 -23.78
CA ALA A 73 -10.55 13.39 -24.33
C ALA A 73 -9.80 12.06 -24.12
N ARG A 74 -8.50 12.01 -24.42
CA ARG A 74 -7.65 10.83 -24.17
C ARG A 74 -7.60 10.49 -22.68
N ARG A 75 -7.44 11.50 -21.81
CA ARG A 75 -7.45 11.32 -20.35
C ARG A 75 -8.76 10.72 -19.86
N ALA A 76 -9.90 11.13 -20.39
CA ALA A 76 -11.20 10.58 -20.03
C ALA A 76 -11.29 9.07 -20.36
N VAL A 77 -10.79 8.66 -21.52
CA VAL A 77 -10.70 7.25 -21.92
C VAL A 77 -9.81 6.46 -20.96
N PHE A 78 -8.59 6.94 -20.70
CA PHE A 78 -7.69 6.30 -19.73
C PHE A 78 -8.32 6.18 -18.34
N LYS A 79 -8.99 7.25 -17.87
CA LYS A 79 -9.64 7.25 -16.56
C LYS A 79 -10.76 6.21 -16.47
N ARG A 80 -11.51 6.01 -17.55
CA ARG A 80 -12.54 4.97 -17.64
C ARG A 80 -11.93 3.57 -17.53
N HIS A 81 -10.84 3.30 -18.24
CA HIS A 81 -10.13 2.01 -18.14
C HIS A 81 -9.56 1.77 -16.75
N GLU A 82 -8.92 2.78 -16.16
CA GLU A 82 -8.39 2.73 -14.80
C GLU A 82 -9.50 2.42 -13.79
N THR A 83 -10.63 3.12 -13.87
CA THR A 83 -11.77 2.91 -12.96
C THR A 83 -12.34 1.50 -13.10
N LYS A 84 -12.45 0.99 -14.33
CA LYS A 84 -12.91 -0.39 -14.60
C LYS A 84 -11.96 -1.42 -14.00
N ALA A 85 -10.66 -1.28 -14.22
CA ALA A 85 -9.64 -2.18 -13.68
C ALA A 85 -9.61 -2.16 -12.15
N ASN A 86 -9.66 -0.98 -11.54
CA ASN A 86 -9.70 -0.83 -10.08
C ASN A 86 -10.93 -1.49 -9.47
N ARG A 87 -12.11 -1.32 -10.09
CA ARG A 87 -13.35 -1.98 -9.63
C ARG A 87 -13.21 -3.51 -9.63
N GLN A 88 -12.61 -4.07 -10.68
CA GLN A 88 -12.36 -5.52 -10.76
C GLN A 88 -11.38 -5.98 -9.67
N ARG A 89 -10.29 -5.23 -9.45
CA ARG A 89 -9.32 -5.52 -8.38
C ARG A 89 -9.99 -5.53 -7.01
N TYR A 90 -10.76 -4.49 -6.68
CA TYR A 90 -11.46 -4.39 -5.39
C TYR A 90 -12.48 -5.51 -5.18
N PHE A 91 -13.15 -5.96 -6.24
CA PHE A 91 -14.07 -7.08 -6.14
C PHE A 91 -13.36 -8.40 -5.76
N LEU A 92 -12.22 -8.69 -6.37
CA LEU A 92 -11.40 -9.86 -6.06
C LEU A 92 -10.83 -9.77 -4.64
N GLU A 93 -10.28 -8.62 -4.27
CA GLU A 93 -9.77 -8.38 -2.91
C GLU A 93 -10.86 -8.54 -1.85
N ARG A 94 -12.06 -8.00 -2.08
CA ARG A 94 -13.20 -8.19 -1.18
C ARG A 94 -13.57 -9.65 -1.00
N LYS A 95 -13.60 -10.43 -2.09
CA LYS A 95 -13.87 -11.89 -2.02
C LYS A 95 -12.79 -12.61 -1.21
N ARG A 96 -11.51 -12.30 -1.47
CA ARG A 96 -10.37 -12.86 -0.73
C ARG A 96 -10.46 -12.54 0.75
N LEU A 97 -10.72 -11.28 1.10
CA LEU A 97 -10.85 -10.84 2.49
C LEU A 97 -12.00 -11.55 3.21
N LYS A 98 -13.15 -11.70 2.56
CA LYS A 98 -14.28 -12.47 3.12
C LYS A 98 -13.90 -13.92 3.44
N LEU A 99 -13.16 -14.57 2.54
CA LEU A 99 -12.67 -15.94 2.76
C LEU A 99 -11.70 -16.00 3.94
N GLN A 100 -10.75 -15.06 4.02
CA GLN A 100 -9.82 -14.96 5.14
C GLN A 100 -10.54 -14.73 6.48
N CYS A 101 -11.54 -13.85 6.51
CA CYS A 101 -12.35 -13.64 7.72
C CYS A 101 -13.13 -14.89 8.10
N ARG A 102 -13.71 -15.62 7.13
CA ARG A 102 -14.42 -16.87 7.41
C ARG A 102 -13.48 -17.93 7.96
N ASP A 103 -12.34 -18.16 7.33
CA ASP A 103 -11.31 -19.10 7.78
C ASP A 103 -10.79 -18.73 9.18
N GLY A 104 -10.48 -17.45 9.40
CA GLY A 104 -10.09 -16.92 10.71
C GLY A 104 -11.14 -17.20 11.79
N ARG A 105 -12.43 -16.95 11.51
CA ARG A 105 -13.52 -17.29 12.44
C ARG A 105 -13.58 -18.78 12.72
N SER A 106 -13.47 -19.64 11.70
CA SER A 106 -13.46 -21.09 11.89
C SER A 106 -12.26 -21.55 12.74
N LYS A 107 -11.08 -20.94 12.57
CA LYS A 107 -9.91 -21.21 13.42
C LYS A 107 -10.13 -20.78 14.87
N LEU A 108 -10.68 -19.58 15.08
CA LEU A 108 -11.02 -19.10 16.42
C LEU A 108 -12.07 -19.98 17.10
N GLN A 109 -13.10 -20.39 16.37
CA GLN A 109 -14.11 -21.32 16.89
C GLN A 109 -13.46 -22.65 17.29
N LYS A 110 -12.57 -23.23 16.48
CA LYS A 110 -11.81 -24.43 16.86
C LYS A 110 -10.96 -24.24 18.12
N ILE A 111 -10.44 -23.03 18.37
CA ILE A 111 -9.70 -22.73 19.59
C ILE A 111 -10.64 -22.64 20.80
N LEU A 112 -11.80 -21.99 20.63
CA LEU A 112 -12.77 -21.75 21.69
C LEU A 112 -13.59 -22.98 22.07
N THR A 113 -14.04 -23.77 21.10
CA THR A 113 -14.94 -24.92 21.29
C THR A 113 -14.33 -26.26 20.91
N GLY A 114 -13.08 -26.29 20.43
CA GLY A 114 -12.42 -27.55 20.09
C GLY A 114 -12.03 -28.32 21.35
N ASP A 115 -12.24 -29.64 21.32
CA ASP A 115 -11.75 -30.55 22.36
C ASP A 115 -10.22 -30.50 22.39
N ASN A 116 -9.69 -29.68 23.30
CA ASN A 116 -8.27 -29.56 23.55
C ASN A 116 -7.72 -30.72 24.38
N THR A 117 -8.59 -31.63 24.85
CA THR A 117 -8.28 -32.80 25.67
C THR A 117 -7.15 -33.65 25.11
N HIS A 118 -7.21 -34.03 23.83
CA HIS A 118 -6.13 -34.81 23.20
C HIS A 118 -4.82 -34.02 23.09
N LYS A 119 -4.89 -32.71 22.82
CA LYS A 119 -3.70 -31.87 22.70
C LYS A 119 -3.04 -31.61 24.06
N ILE A 120 -3.85 -31.38 25.10
CA ILE A 120 -3.41 -31.20 26.48
C ILE A 120 -2.77 -32.50 26.98
N ARG A 121 -3.38 -33.66 26.69
CA ARG A 121 -2.82 -34.97 27.02
C ARG A 121 -1.45 -35.19 26.35
N ASN A 122 -1.32 -34.86 25.07
CA ASN A 122 -0.03 -34.95 24.37
C ASN A 122 1.00 -33.94 24.92
N PHE A 123 0.59 -32.72 25.24
CA PHE A 123 1.48 -31.66 25.73
C PHE A 123 1.97 -31.93 27.15
N LEU A 124 1.11 -32.47 28.01
CA LEU A 124 1.38 -32.76 29.42
C LEU A 124 1.55 -34.26 29.66
N ASN A 125 2.10 -35.01 28.70
CA ASN A 125 2.08 -36.49 28.70
C ASN A 125 2.60 -37.11 30.00
N ASN A 126 3.62 -36.51 30.62
CA ASN A 126 4.23 -36.97 31.87
C ASN A 126 3.64 -36.33 33.14
N HIS A 127 2.70 -35.40 33.01
CA HIS A 127 2.15 -34.59 34.11
C HIS A 127 0.65 -34.79 34.24
N TRP A 128 0.24 -35.95 34.76
CA TRP A 128 -1.18 -36.34 34.88
C TRP A 128 -2.02 -35.35 35.71
N GLU A 129 -1.45 -34.76 36.76
CA GLU A 129 -2.14 -33.78 37.60
C GLU A 129 -2.47 -32.51 36.83
N MET A 130 -1.51 -32.03 36.03
CA MET A 130 -1.70 -30.84 35.19
C MET A 130 -2.68 -31.14 34.05
N GLN A 131 -2.71 -32.35 33.50
CA GLN A 131 -3.72 -32.75 32.52
C GLN A 131 -5.14 -32.60 33.08
N ARG A 132 -5.36 -33.05 34.33
CA ARG A 132 -6.67 -32.95 35.00
C ARG A 132 -7.04 -31.50 35.29
N LEU A 133 -6.10 -30.70 35.76
CA LEU A 133 -6.32 -29.29 36.10
C LEU A 133 -6.70 -28.45 34.88
N TYR A 134 -6.02 -28.66 33.75
CA TYR A 134 -6.17 -27.82 32.56
C TYR A 134 -7.12 -28.40 31.50
N GLN A 135 -7.76 -29.54 31.76
CA GLN A 135 -8.58 -30.29 30.78
C GLN A 135 -9.64 -29.45 30.05
N ARG A 136 -10.25 -28.48 30.73
CA ARG A 136 -11.29 -27.58 30.19
C ARG A 136 -10.76 -26.23 29.69
N MET A 137 -9.45 -25.99 29.83
CA MET A 137 -8.82 -24.73 29.45
C MET A 137 -8.32 -24.80 27.99
N PRO A 138 -8.49 -23.73 27.20
CA PRO A 138 -7.89 -23.64 25.88
C PRO A 138 -6.37 -23.77 25.91
N ILE A 139 -5.78 -24.56 25.00
CA ILE A 139 -4.35 -24.91 25.07
C ILE A 139 -3.38 -23.72 25.05
N HIS A 140 -3.77 -22.61 24.40
CA HIS A 140 -2.96 -21.39 24.36
C HIS A 140 -2.84 -20.72 25.74
N LEU A 141 -3.87 -20.85 26.59
CA LEU A 141 -3.83 -20.34 27.97
C LEU A 141 -3.09 -21.30 28.92
N VAL A 142 -3.05 -22.59 28.59
CA VAL A 142 -2.35 -23.59 29.42
C VAL A 142 -0.84 -23.32 29.44
N VAL A 143 -0.25 -22.98 28.28
CA VAL A 143 1.18 -22.65 28.17
C VAL A 143 1.52 -21.42 29.01
N ASP A 144 0.71 -20.35 28.89
CA ASP A 144 0.92 -19.11 29.63
C ASP A 144 0.74 -19.29 31.15
N ASN A 145 -0.21 -20.12 31.59
CA ASN A 145 -0.39 -20.40 33.01
C ASN A 145 0.76 -21.23 33.60
N ILE A 146 1.34 -22.16 32.84
CA ILE A 146 2.51 -22.94 33.28
C ILE A 146 3.74 -22.04 33.38
N SER A 147 3.97 -21.17 32.38
CA SER A 147 5.12 -20.26 32.38
C SER A 147 5.05 -19.19 33.47
N GLN A 148 3.87 -18.84 33.95
CA GLN A 148 3.68 -17.91 35.07
C GLN A 148 3.85 -18.56 36.46
N ARG A 149 3.72 -19.89 36.56
CA ARG A 149 3.80 -20.63 37.83
C ARG A 149 5.21 -21.10 38.16
N ASN A 150 6.08 -21.18 37.16
CA ASN A 150 7.50 -21.52 37.26
C ASN A 150 8.33 -20.23 37.27
#